data_AF-A0A7J2S7I8-F1
#
_entry.id   AF-A0A7J2S7I8-F1
#
_cell.length_a   1.000
_cell.length_b   1.000
_cell.length_c   1.000
_cell.angle_alpha   90.00
_cell.angle_beta   90.00
_cell.angle_gamma   90.00
#
_symmetry.space_group_name_H-M   'P 1'
#
loop_
_entity.id
_entity.type
_entity.pdbx_description
1 polymer ?
#
loop_
_entity_poly.entity_id
_entity_poly.type
_entity_poly.pdbx_seq_one_letter_code
_entity_poly.pdbx_strand_id
1 'polypeptide(L)'
;MREGEEENLLREVTKIKNLIALLYILFGVAILLFSLIIYYYKFPFTGSGWSIKNHKYWYLFVLSWIFSILILLIGLTTMIKTKFKGKSKEIPVFSTIQKMKLRCKRCGHVFEILAPTLDKEYKCPKCGESGRIKK
;
A
#
# COMPACT_ATOMS: atom_id res chain seq x y z
N MET A 1 26.29 -4.39 -1.36
CA MET A 1 25.96 -5.55 -0.49
C MET A 1 24.80 -5.23 0.46
N ARG A 2 24.85 -4.12 1.21
CA ARG A 2 23.80 -3.69 2.15
C ARG A 2 22.40 -3.45 1.52
N GLU A 3 22.34 -2.88 0.32
CA GLU A 3 21.04 -2.61 -0.35
C GLU A 3 20.28 -3.88 -0.76
N GLY A 4 20.98 -4.93 -1.19
CA GLY A 4 20.35 -6.21 -1.57
C GLY A 4 19.79 -6.99 -0.37
N GLU A 5 20.38 -6.82 0.81
CA GLU A 5 19.89 -7.44 2.06
C GLU A 5 18.60 -6.76 2.53
N GLU A 6 18.55 -5.42 2.49
CA GLU A 6 17.34 -4.65 2.82
C GLU A 6 16.16 -4.99 1.89
N GLU A 7 16.40 -5.16 0.59
CA GLU A 7 15.37 -5.58 -0.37
C GLU A 7 14.86 -7.01 -0.10
N ASN A 8 15.76 -7.93 0.25
CA ASN A 8 15.38 -9.30 0.58
C ASN A 8 14.54 -9.35 1.87
N LEU A 9 14.94 -8.60 2.90
CA LEU A 9 14.17 -8.47 4.14
C LEU A 9 12.77 -7.89 3.88
N LEU A 10 12.66 -6.83 3.07
CA LEU A 10 11.36 -6.26 2.70
C LEU A 10 10.48 -7.24 1.93
N ARG A 11 11.06 -8.07 1.06
CA ARG A 11 10.37 -9.13 0.33
C ARG A 11 9.82 -10.19 1.28
N GLU A 12 10.63 -10.68 2.21
CA GLU A 12 10.21 -11.68 3.19
C GLU A 12 9.13 -11.14 4.13
N VAL A 13 9.28 -9.91 4.62
CA VAL A 13 8.24 -9.25 5.43
C VAL A 13 6.92 -9.12 4.66
N THR A 14 6.97 -8.84 3.35
CA THR A 14 5.77 -8.74 2.52
C THR A 14 5.11 -10.11 2.30
N LYS A 15 5.90 -11.17 2.07
CA LYS A 15 5.40 -12.55 1.98
C LYS A 15 4.70 -12.96 3.28
N ILE A 16 5.33 -12.73 4.42
CA ILE A 16 4.77 -13.05 5.75
C ILE A 16 3.45 -12.32 5.96
N LYS A 17 3.37 -11.02 5.64
CA LYS A 17 2.12 -10.25 5.75
C LYS A 17 0.99 -10.81 4.88
N ASN A 18 1.30 -11.22 3.66
CA ASN A 18 0.31 -11.82 2.76
C ASN A 18 -0.15 -13.20 3.26
N LEU A 19 0.77 -14.03 3.80
CA LEU A 19 0.42 -15.32 4.41
C LEU A 19 -0.49 -15.14 5.63
N ILE A 20 -0.17 -14.19 6.51
CA ILE A 20 -1.01 -13.86 7.67
C ILE A 20 -2.40 -13.41 7.22
N ALA A 21 -2.49 -12.53 6.22
CA ALA A 21 -3.78 -12.07 5.72
C ALA A 21 -4.61 -13.22 5.09
N LEU A 22 -3.97 -14.14 4.37
CA LEU A 22 -4.61 -15.34 3.84
C LEU A 22 -5.15 -16.24 4.97
N LEU A 23 -4.37 -16.45 6.04
CA LEU A 23 -4.79 -17.21 7.21
C LEU A 23 -6.03 -16.60 7.86
N TYR A 24 -6.08 -15.27 8.03
CA TYR A 24 -7.27 -14.59 8.55
C TYR A 24 -8.51 -14.82 7.66
N ILE A 25 -8.35 -14.78 6.34
CA ILE A 25 -9.46 -15.04 5.41
C ILE A 25 -9.96 -16.47 5.56
N LEU A 26 -9.06 -17.46 5.54
CA LEU A 26 -9.42 -18.87 5.67
C LEU A 26 -10.11 -19.15 7.02
N PHE A 27 -9.58 -18.59 8.11
CA PHE A 27 -10.14 -18.75 9.44
C PHE A 27 -11.53 -18.10 9.56
N GLY A 28 -11.71 -16.90 9.01
CA GLY A 28 -13.02 -16.23 8.96
C GLY A 28 -14.07 -17.05 8.21
N VAL A 29 -13.71 -17.59 7.04
CA VAL A 29 -14.60 -18.46 6.24
C VAL A 29 -14.92 -19.75 7.00
N ALA A 30 -13.92 -20.40 7.61
CA ALA A 30 -14.13 -21.64 8.36
C ALA A 30 -15.09 -21.44 9.54
N ILE A 31 -14.94 -20.36 10.32
CA ILE A 31 -15.85 -20.01 11.42
C ILE A 31 -17.27 -19.78 10.89
N LEU A 32 -17.42 -19.04 9.79
CA LEU A 32 -18.73 -18.76 9.21
C LEU A 32 -19.43 -20.05 8.79
N LEU A 33 -18.73 -20.91 8.05
CA LEU A 33 -19.27 -22.18 7.56
C LEU A 33 -19.61 -23.11 8.72
N PHE A 34 -18.73 -23.26 9.71
CA PHE A 34 -18.98 -24.10 10.87
C PHE A 34 -20.20 -23.61 11.67
N SER A 35 -20.31 -22.29 11.87
CA SER A 35 -21.45 -21.65 12.53
C SER A 35 -22.75 -21.90 11.76
N LEU A 36 -22.74 -21.74 10.43
CA LEU A 36 -23.90 -22.02 9.57
C LEU A 36 -24.29 -23.50 9.58
N ILE A 37 -23.32 -24.41 9.50
CA ILE A 37 -23.56 -25.86 9.57
C ILE A 37 -24.22 -26.22 10.89
N ILE A 38 -23.70 -25.76 12.02
CA ILE A 38 -24.34 -26.03 13.33
C ILE A 38 -25.74 -25.44 13.37
N TYR A 39 -25.89 -24.19 12.95
CA TYR A 39 -27.16 -23.49 13.01
C TYR A 39 -28.25 -24.20 12.20
N TYR A 40 -27.95 -24.62 10.97
CA TYR A 40 -28.94 -25.26 10.08
C TYR A 40 -29.09 -26.77 10.30
N TYR A 41 -28.03 -27.48 10.71
CA TYR A 41 -28.07 -28.94 10.86
C TYR A 41 -28.58 -29.38 12.24
N LYS A 42 -28.28 -28.61 13.30
CA LYS A 42 -28.70 -28.95 14.67
C LYS A 42 -30.11 -28.47 15.00
N PHE A 43 -30.62 -27.48 14.28
CA PHE A 43 -31.98 -26.96 14.45
C PHE A 43 -32.76 -27.13 13.14
N PRO A 44 -33.25 -28.36 12.86
CA PRO A 44 -34.04 -28.61 11.66
C PRO A 44 -35.34 -27.78 11.70
N PHE A 45 -35.40 -26.82 10.78
CA PHE A 45 -36.53 -26.05 10.27
C PHE A 45 -37.88 -26.17 11.03
N THR A 46 -38.01 -25.48 12.18
CA THR A 46 -39.32 -25.10 12.72
C THR A 46 -39.66 -23.66 12.28
N GLY A 47 -39.92 -23.46 10.98
CA GLY A 47 -40.19 -22.12 10.41
C GLY A 47 -38.95 -21.26 10.16
N SER A 48 -39.14 -19.99 9.75
CA SER A 48 -38.02 -19.08 9.43
C SER A 48 -37.07 -18.96 10.62
N GLY A 49 -35.82 -19.41 10.46
CA GLY A 49 -34.80 -19.43 11.53
C GLY A 49 -34.56 -18.08 12.22
N TRP A 50 -34.99 -16.99 11.59
CA TRP A 50 -34.96 -15.62 12.08
C TRP A 50 -36.05 -15.27 13.11
N SER A 51 -36.96 -16.21 13.42
CA SER A 51 -37.99 -15.95 14.42
C SER A 51 -37.35 -15.90 15.81
N ILE A 52 -37.40 -14.71 16.43
CA ILE A 52 -36.94 -14.43 17.80
C ILE A 52 -37.55 -15.39 18.83
N LYS A 53 -38.71 -15.97 18.50
CA LYS A 53 -39.44 -16.92 19.35
C LYS A 53 -38.92 -18.36 19.22
N ASN A 54 -38.14 -18.68 18.20
CA ASN A 54 -37.79 -20.06 17.86
C ASN A 54 -36.73 -20.63 18.81
N HIS A 55 -35.65 -19.88 19.11
CA HIS A 55 -34.59 -20.36 20.00
C HIS A 55 -33.91 -19.23 20.81
N LYS A 56 -33.67 -19.47 22.11
CA LYS A 56 -33.16 -18.49 23.11
C LYS A 56 -31.79 -17.88 22.78
N TYR A 57 -30.95 -18.56 22.00
CA TYR A 57 -29.53 -18.19 21.79
C TYR A 57 -29.19 -17.79 20.34
N TRP A 58 -30.18 -17.47 19.51
CA TRP A 58 -29.96 -17.11 18.09
C TRP A 58 -28.99 -15.95 17.89
N TYR A 59 -28.97 -14.98 18.81
CA TYR A 59 -28.10 -13.81 18.77
C TYR A 59 -26.60 -14.15 18.86
N LEU A 60 -26.23 -15.28 19.48
CA LEU A 60 -24.82 -15.72 19.54
C LEU A 60 -24.30 -16.12 18.15
N PHE A 61 -25.16 -16.72 17.31
CA PHE A 61 -24.81 -17.05 15.94
C PHE A 61 -24.66 -15.79 15.08
N VAL A 62 -25.58 -14.83 15.24
CA VAL A 62 -25.48 -13.52 14.56
C VAL A 62 -24.21 -12.79 14.97
N LEU A 63 -23.89 -12.77 16.26
CA LEU A 63 -22.66 -12.18 16.77
C LEU A 63 -21.41 -12.87 16.17
N SER A 64 -21.42 -14.20 16.09
CA SER A 64 -20.36 -14.98 15.42
C SER A 64 -20.21 -14.60 13.94
N TRP A 65 -21.32 -14.41 13.22
CA TRP A 65 -21.29 -13.99 11.81
C TRP A 65 -20.73 -12.57 11.67
N ILE A 66 -21.11 -11.64 12.55
CA ILE A 66 -20.56 -10.27 12.58
C ILE A 66 -19.05 -10.32 12.78
N PHE A 67 -18.57 -11.07 13.78
CA PHE A 67 -17.13 -11.21 14.03
C PHE A 67 -16.39 -11.84 12.85
N SER A 68 -16.96 -12.87 12.22
CA SER A 68 -16.39 -13.49 11.02
C SER A 68 -16.26 -12.49 9.87
N ILE A 69 -17.32 -11.71 9.59
CA ILE A 69 -17.30 -10.68 8.56
C ILE A 69 -16.23 -9.62 8.86
N LEU A 70 -16.10 -9.17 10.12
CA LEU A 70 -15.06 -8.22 10.51
C LEU A 70 -13.65 -8.77 10.24
N ILE A 71 -13.39 -10.03 10.59
CA ILE A 71 -12.10 -10.70 10.32
C ILE A 71 -11.84 -10.77 8.81
N LEU A 72 -12.85 -11.11 8.01
CA LEU A 72 -12.76 -11.16 6.55
C LEU A 72 -12.44 -9.78 5.94
N LEU A 73 -13.09 -8.72 6.43
CA LEU A 73 -12.83 -7.35 5.98
C LEU A 73 -11.40 -6.90 6.32
N ILE A 74 -10.88 -7.26 7.51
CA ILE A 74 -9.49 -6.97 7.90
C ILE A 74 -8.51 -7.73 6.99
N GLY A 75 -8.74 -9.03 6.75
CA GLY A 75 -7.91 -9.83 5.84
C GLY A 75 -7.94 -9.29 4.40
N LEU A 76 -9.10 -8.85 3.92
CA LEU A 76 -9.26 -8.31 2.58
C LEU A 76 -8.58 -6.94 2.42
N THR A 77 -8.78 -6.03 3.37
CA THR A 77 -8.17 -4.69 3.33
C THR A 77 -6.64 -4.75 3.41
N THR A 78 -6.08 -5.67 4.20
CA THR A 78 -4.63 -5.88 4.25
C THR A 78 -4.08 -6.42 2.93
N MET A 79 -4.72 -7.39 2.30
CA MET A 79 -4.35 -7.93 0.97
C MET A 79 -4.46 -6.90 -0.15
N ILE A 80 -5.52 -6.10 -0.15
CA ILE A 80 -5.69 -5.01 -1.13
C ILE A 80 -4.56 -4.00 -0.96
N LYS A 81 -4.29 -3.57 0.28
CA LYS A 81 -3.25 -2.58 0.57
C LYS A 81 -1.85 -3.06 0.16
N THR A 82 -1.52 -4.34 0.33
CA THR A 82 -0.21 -4.87 -0.11
C THR A 82 -0.07 -4.87 -1.63
N LYS A 83 -1.13 -5.22 -2.38
CA LYS A 83 -1.12 -5.14 -3.86
C LYS A 83 -0.98 -3.70 -4.39
N PHE A 84 -1.69 -2.74 -3.79
CA PHE A 84 -1.64 -1.34 -4.25
C PHE A 84 -0.34 -0.63 -3.84
N LYS A 85 0.27 -0.96 -2.70
CA LYS A 85 1.54 -0.35 -2.25
C LYS A 85 2.72 -0.70 -3.17
N GLY A 86 2.70 -1.87 -3.81
CA GLY A 86 3.70 -2.26 -4.82
C GLY A 86 3.71 -1.35 -6.05
N LYS A 87 2.57 -0.76 -6.43
CA LYS A 87 2.45 0.12 -7.60
C LYS A 87 2.86 1.57 -7.32
N SER A 88 2.93 1.97 -6.05
CA SER A 88 3.25 3.36 -5.64
C SER A 88 4.74 3.58 -5.32
N LYS A 89 5.57 2.53 -5.28
CA LYS A 89 6.99 2.64 -4.92
C LYS A 89 7.92 2.93 -6.12
N GLU A 90 7.35 3.20 -7.29
CA GLU A 90 8.09 3.70 -8.46
C GLU A 90 7.78 5.18 -8.71
N ILE A 91 8.08 6.02 -7.72
CA ILE A 91 8.60 7.35 -8.06
C ILE A 91 10.01 7.32 -7.50
N PRO A 92 11.00 6.81 -8.25
CA PRO A 92 12.36 7.18 -7.94
C PRO A 92 12.38 8.71 -8.01
N VAL A 93 12.48 9.38 -6.86
CA VAL A 93 13.04 10.72 -6.76
C VAL A 93 14.55 10.62 -7.03
N PHE A 94 14.92 9.89 -8.07
CA PHE A 94 16.04 10.25 -8.90
C PHE A 94 15.42 11.17 -9.93
N SER A 95 15.16 12.42 -9.52
CA SER A 95 15.28 13.52 -10.45
C SER A 95 16.53 13.19 -11.27
N THR A 96 16.37 12.86 -12.55
CA THR A 96 17.50 12.74 -13.45
C THR A 96 18.16 14.10 -13.33
N ILE A 97 19.25 14.20 -12.56
CA ILE A 97 19.93 15.45 -12.35
C ILE A 97 20.57 15.75 -13.70
N GLN A 98 19.80 16.39 -14.56
CA GLN A 98 20.20 16.67 -15.90
C GLN A 98 21.25 17.76 -15.78
N LYS A 99 22.52 17.37 -15.92
CA LYS A 99 23.61 18.33 -15.95
C LYS A 99 23.49 19.07 -17.27
N MET A 100 23.23 20.36 -17.21
CA MET A 100 23.25 21.22 -18.40
C MET A 100 24.55 22.00 -18.44
N LYS A 101 25.12 22.13 -19.65
CA LYS A 101 26.29 22.97 -19.90
C LYS A 101 25.80 24.36 -20.33
N LEU A 102 26.15 25.38 -19.57
CA LEU A 102 25.86 26.78 -19.90
C LEU A 102 27.12 27.50 -20.35
N ARG A 103 26.98 28.43 -21.30
CA ARG A 103 28.05 29.34 -21.73
C ARG A 103 27.67 30.77 -21.37
N CYS A 104 28.55 31.44 -20.62
CA CYS A 104 28.37 32.86 -20.31
C CYS A 104 28.54 33.72 -21.57
N LYS A 105 27.59 34.61 -21.86
CA LYS A 105 27.66 35.54 -23.02
C LYS A 105 28.72 36.62 -22.86
N ARG A 106 29.03 37.03 -21.62
CA ARG A 106 29.99 38.12 -21.34
C ARG A 106 31.44 37.65 -21.40
N CYS A 107 31.78 36.56 -20.72
CA CYS A 107 33.17 36.09 -20.59
C CYS A 107 33.47 34.79 -21.36
N GLY A 108 32.46 34.20 -22.02
CA GLY A 108 32.62 32.99 -22.84
C GLY A 108 32.84 31.69 -22.06
N HIS A 109 32.92 31.73 -20.73
CA HIS A 109 33.19 30.55 -19.88
C HIS A 109 32.03 29.55 -19.92
N VAL A 110 32.37 28.27 -20.06
CA VAL A 110 31.42 27.15 -20.06
C VAL A 110 31.47 26.44 -18.71
N PHE A 111 30.33 26.28 -18.05
CA PHE A 111 30.21 25.61 -16.76
C PHE A 111 28.96 24.73 -16.68
N GLU A 112 29.02 23.72 -15.82
CA GLU A 112 27.93 22.76 -15.62
C GLU A 112 27.08 23.20 -14.43
N ILE A 113 25.75 23.19 -14.59
CA ILE A 113 24.81 23.36 -13.48
C ILE A 113 23.87 22.17 -13.40
N LEU A 114 23.49 21.83 -12.17
CA LEU A 114 22.51 20.80 -11.89
C LEU A 114 21.13 21.42 -12.16
N ALA A 115 20.29 20.77 -12.97
CA ALA A 115 18.93 21.24 -13.24
C ALA A 115 17.91 21.24 -12.08
N PRO A 116 18.09 20.60 -10.89
CA PRO A 116 17.00 20.53 -9.91
C PRO A 116 16.80 21.86 -9.16
N THR A 117 17.74 22.79 -9.22
CA THR A 117 17.49 24.17 -8.80
C THR A 117 16.85 24.90 -9.98
N LEU A 118 15.53 24.78 -10.11
CA LEU A 118 14.71 25.56 -11.04
C LEU A 118 14.67 27.06 -10.68
N ASP A 119 15.71 27.56 -10.02
CA ASP A 119 15.92 28.98 -9.84
C ASP A 119 16.28 29.53 -11.20
N LYS A 120 15.40 30.39 -11.71
CA LYS A 120 15.49 30.96 -13.06
C LYS A 120 16.77 31.77 -13.26
N GLU A 121 17.53 32.06 -12.20
CA GLU A 121 18.69 32.92 -12.17
C GLU A 121 19.95 32.15 -11.75
N TYR A 122 20.99 32.23 -12.58
CA TYR A 122 22.31 31.66 -12.31
C TYR A 122 23.37 32.76 -12.34
N LYS A 123 24.46 32.60 -11.60
CA LYS A 123 25.62 33.51 -11.65
C LYS A 123 26.80 32.83 -12.29
N CYS A 124 27.49 33.52 -13.20
CA CYS A 124 28.70 33.00 -13.82
C CYS A 124 29.85 32.97 -12.79
N PRO A 125 30.50 31.82 -12.54
CA PRO A 125 31.56 31.69 -11.52
C PRO A 125 32.80 32.54 -11.83
N LYS A 126 33.03 32.85 -13.12
CA LYS A 126 34.20 33.63 -13.55
C LYS A 126 34.00 35.16 -13.47
N CYS A 127 32.79 35.65 -13.68
CA CYS A 127 32.56 37.10 -13.84
C CYS A 127 31.41 37.65 -13.01
N GLY A 128 30.74 36.82 -12.19
CA GLY A 128 29.66 37.24 -11.30
C GLY A 128 28.36 37.64 -11.99
N GLU A 129 28.32 37.67 -13.32
CA GLU A 129 27.15 38.09 -14.10
C GLU A 129 25.96 37.17 -13.84
N SER A 130 24.80 37.76 -13.53
CA SER A 130 23.54 37.04 -13.42
C SER A 130 22.90 36.82 -14.80
N GLY A 131 22.47 35.59 -15.06
CA GLY A 131 21.78 35.20 -16.29
C GLY A 131 20.46 34.51 -15.99
N ARG A 132 19.48 34.66 -16.88
CA ARG A 132 18.19 33.98 -16.80
C ARG A 132 18.04 32.96 -17.93
N ILE A 133 17.65 31.73 -17.61
CA ILE A 133 17.35 30.70 -18.61
C ILE A 133 15.91 30.93 -19.09
N LYS A 134 15.73 31.27 -20.38
CA LYS A 134 14.40 31.31 -21.01
C LYS A 134 14.07 29.88 -21.48
N LYS A 135 12.88 29.39 -21.12
CA LYS A 135 12.35 28.09 -21.53
C LYS A 135 11.93 28.12 -22.99
#